data_AF-A0A951JB51-F1
#
_entry.id   AF-A0A951JB51-F1
#
_cell.length_a   1.000
_cell.length_b   1.000
_cell.length_c   1.000
_cell.angle_alpha   90.00
_cell.angle_beta   90.00
_cell.angle_gamma   90.00
#
_symmetry.space_group_name_H-M   'P 1'
#
loop_
_entity.id
_entity.type
_entity.pdbx_description
1 polymer ?
#
loop_
_entity_poly.entity_id
_entity_poly.type
_entity_poly.pdbx_seq_one_letter_code
_entity_poly.pdbx_strand_id
1 'polypeptide(L)'
;GEAIAGLLEQIRLLRTEMVPPSELSDTQDFLVGSFPLQIETPQQIAGRVTSNRLLGLSDDAIETYRQRVAALDPSDIQEVARRHLDPSRLVLVVVGDATQLRPQLQPFGPLTLVDTEGNALDAADLAPTRPAGVSFDASRLERGTYEYQVLFQGEEVGSMVRELVSDTVSGEPALVWRGVATMGPQEIEQEVVFTTPGFEPLRAAARIRVGPQRVAMEARVEDGRLIGTLQSADGGEDIDREFPDGALLGDMVELAIWLAPLEEGREIRLPVVQLQTGSVDTAPVRVTGTEVVTVPAGTFTAYRAEVGGAQPQIVWARVEAPHVIVKVEPSGQPVTLELASLP
;
A
#
# COMPACT_ATOMS: atom_id res chain seq x y z
N GLY A 1 18.69 -11.61 0.12
CA GLY A 1 20.10 -11.46 0.58
C GLY A 1 21.11 -11.78 -0.51
N GLU A 2 21.09 -13.00 -1.05
CA GLU A 2 22.12 -13.51 -1.99
C GLU A 2 22.32 -12.64 -3.24
N ALA A 3 21.24 -12.13 -3.83
CA ALA A 3 21.32 -11.25 -4.99
C ALA A 3 22.14 -9.97 -4.73
N ILE A 4 21.99 -9.37 -3.54
CA ILE A 4 22.74 -8.17 -3.13
C ILE A 4 24.21 -8.52 -2.91
N ALA A 5 24.49 -9.64 -2.23
CA ALA A 5 25.85 -10.12 -2.04
C ALA A 5 26.55 -10.38 -3.38
N GLY A 6 25.86 -11.02 -4.33
CA GLY A 6 26.36 -11.25 -5.69
C GLY A 6 26.66 -9.95 -6.43
N LEU A 7 25.75 -8.96 -6.37
CA LEU A 7 25.97 -7.63 -6.97
C LEU A 7 27.21 -6.94 -6.39
N LEU A 8 27.33 -6.91 -5.06
CA LEU A 8 28.47 -6.29 -4.38
C LEU A 8 29.79 -6.99 -4.72
N GLU A 9 29.75 -8.31 -4.88
CA GLU A 9 30.91 -9.09 -5.31
C GLU A 9 31.33 -8.74 -6.74
N GLN A 10 30.38 -8.62 -7.69
CA GLN A 10 30.72 -8.19 -9.05
C GLN A 10 31.32 -6.78 -9.09
N ILE A 11 30.78 -5.85 -8.29
CA ILE A 11 31.36 -4.50 -8.14
C ILE A 11 32.79 -4.58 -7.59
N ARG A 12 33.01 -5.43 -6.58
CA ARG A 12 34.35 -5.63 -6.00
C ARG A 12 35.32 -6.19 -7.06
N LEU A 13 34.92 -7.22 -7.80
CA LEU A 13 35.71 -7.85 -8.84
C LEU A 13 36.12 -6.83 -9.92
N LEU A 14 35.18 -6.04 -10.44
CA LEU A 14 35.48 -4.99 -11.43
C LEU A 14 36.49 -3.94 -10.93
N ARG A 15 36.58 -3.71 -9.62
CA ARG A 15 37.56 -2.78 -9.04
C ARG A 15 38.93 -3.42 -8.80
N THR A 16 38.97 -4.71 -8.47
CA THR A 16 40.19 -5.40 -8.01
C THR A 16 40.88 -6.21 -9.09
N GLU A 17 40.11 -6.70 -10.06
CA GLU A 17 40.57 -7.61 -11.11
C GLU A 17 40.40 -6.96 -12.48
N MET A 18 41.26 -7.32 -13.43
CA MET A 18 41.11 -6.85 -14.81
C MET A 18 40.09 -7.73 -15.50
N VAL A 19 39.21 -7.13 -16.31
CA VAL A 19 38.26 -7.88 -17.14
C VAL A 19 39.03 -8.78 -18.10
N PRO A 20 38.64 -10.06 -18.24
CA PRO A 20 39.25 -10.97 -19.20
C PRO A 20 39.23 -10.38 -20.63
N PRO A 21 40.33 -10.44 -21.38
CA PRO A 21 40.38 -9.89 -22.74
C PRO A 21 39.30 -10.44 -23.68
N SER A 22 38.90 -11.71 -23.51
CA SER A 22 37.81 -12.31 -24.28
C SER A 22 36.46 -11.66 -23.98
N GLU A 23 36.15 -11.44 -22.70
CA GLU A 23 34.88 -10.81 -22.28
C GLU A 23 34.81 -9.34 -22.74
N LEU A 24 35.94 -8.63 -22.67
CA LEU A 24 36.04 -7.27 -23.21
C LEU A 24 35.82 -7.25 -24.72
N SER A 25 36.48 -8.15 -25.46
CA SER A 25 36.33 -8.25 -26.93
C SER A 25 34.88 -8.57 -27.32
N ASP A 26 34.26 -9.55 -26.66
CA ASP A 26 32.87 -9.93 -26.92
C ASP A 26 31.91 -8.75 -26.70
N THR A 27 32.15 -7.98 -25.63
CA THR A 27 31.35 -6.78 -25.29
C THR A 27 31.58 -5.64 -26.30
N GLN A 28 32.83 -5.40 -26.71
CA GLN A 28 33.17 -4.41 -27.72
C GLN A 28 32.52 -4.74 -29.06
N ASP A 29 32.61 -5.99 -29.52
CA ASP A 29 32.01 -6.46 -30.76
C ASP A 29 30.49 -6.29 -30.73
N PHE A 30 29.85 -6.64 -29.61
CA PHE A 30 28.41 -6.44 -29.42
C PHE A 30 28.02 -4.95 -29.50
N LEU A 31 28.71 -4.07 -28.78
CA LEU A 31 28.40 -2.63 -28.74
C LEU A 31 28.69 -1.93 -30.08
N VAL A 32 29.76 -2.31 -30.77
CA VAL A 32 30.12 -1.78 -32.10
C VAL A 32 29.15 -2.29 -33.16
N GLY A 33 28.82 -3.59 -33.12
CA GLY A 33 27.94 -4.25 -34.08
C GLY A 33 26.48 -3.82 -33.96
N SER A 34 26.00 -3.56 -32.74
CA SER A 34 24.61 -3.11 -32.49
C SER A 34 24.40 -1.60 -32.67
N PHE A 35 25.47 -0.80 -32.77
CA PHE A 35 25.37 0.65 -32.87
C PHE A 35 24.52 1.15 -34.06
N PRO A 36 24.63 0.60 -35.28
CA PRO A 36 23.80 1.05 -36.41
C PRO A 36 22.30 0.93 -36.14
N LEU A 37 21.87 -0.10 -35.39
CA LEU A 37 20.47 -0.32 -35.02
C LEU A 37 19.90 0.82 -34.14
N GLN A 38 20.77 1.56 -33.48
CA GLN A 38 20.40 2.67 -32.61
C GLN A 38 20.30 4.02 -33.36
N ILE A 39 20.59 4.05 -34.66
CA ILE A 39 20.58 5.25 -35.52
C ILE A 39 19.95 5.01 -36.90
N GLU A 40 19.02 4.05 -37.02
CA GLU A 40 18.41 3.68 -38.32
C GLU A 40 17.38 4.71 -38.80
N THR A 41 16.67 5.33 -37.86
CA THR A 41 15.58 6.26 -38.15
C THR A 41 15.99 7.71 -37.93
N PRO A 42 15.41 8.67 -38.67
CA PRO A 42 15.62 10.09 -38.42
C PRO A 42 15.34 10.51 -36.97
N GLN A 43 14.34 9.90 -36.32
CA GLN A 43 13.96 10.16 -34.94
C GLN A 43 15.04 9.71 -33.94
N GLN A 44 15.62 8.52 -34.13
CA GLN A 44 16.71 8.03 -33.29
C GLN A 44 17.97 8.90 -33.41
N ILE A 45 18.30 9.32 -34.63
CA ILE A 45 19.42 10.24 -34.88
C ILE A 45 19.17 11.57 -34.19
N ALA A 46 17.98 12.17 -34.37
CA ALA A 46 17.63 13.43 -33.75
C ALA A 46 17.68 13.35 -32.21
N GLY A 47 17.21 12.25 -31.62
CA GLY A 47 17.29 12.00 -30.17
C GLY A 47 18.73 11.98 -29.67
N ARG A 48 19.61 11.24 -30.34
CA ARG A 48 21.04 11.17 -29.99
C ARG A 48 21.75 12.52 -30.13
N VAL A 49 21.52 13.26 -31.22
CA VAL A 49 22.09 14.61 -31.40
C VAL A 49 21.61 15.56 -30.30
N THR A 50 20.32 15.50 -29.96
CA THR A 50 19.74 16.34 -28.90
C THR A 50 20.35 16.02 -27.54
N SER A 51 20.44 14.74 -27.17
CA SER A 51 21.07 14.31 -25.91
C SER A 51 22.54 14.70 -25.84
N ASN A 52 23.29 14.52 -26.93
CA ASN A 52 24.71 14.91 -26.99
C ASN A 52 24.88 16.42 -26.77
N ARG A 53 24.06 17.24 -27.42
CA ARG A 53 24.09 18.70 -27.24
C ARG A 53 23.71 19.11 -25.82
N LEU A 54 22.67 18.49 -25.25
CA LEU A 54 22.23 18.78 -23.89
C LEU A 54 23.30 18.43 -22.84
N LEU A 55 24.02 17.33 -23.06
CA LEU A 55 25.10 16.86 -22.19
C LEU A 55 26.45 17.52 -22.50
N GLY A 56 26.52 18.42 -23.49
CA GLY A 56 27.74 19.13 -23.88
C GLY A 56 28.83 18.24 -24.51
N LEU A 57 28.45 17.15 -25.16
CA LEU A 57 29.36 16.28 -25.90
C LEU A 57 29.79 16.92 -27.23
N SER A 58 30.89 16.42 -27.80
CA SER A 58 31.39 16.90 -29.10
C SER A 58 30.43 16.57 -30.26
N ASP A 59 30.46 17.41 -31.30
CA ASP A 59 29.60 17.22 -32.48
C ASP A 59 29.89 15.92 -33.23
N ASP A 60 31.14 15.44 -33.17
CA ASP A 60 31.59 14.18 -33.78
C ASP A 60 31.32 12.95 -32.90
N ALA A 61 30.71 13.11 -31.72
CA ALA A 61 30.58 12.04 -30.73
C ALA A 61 29.82 10.80 -31.26
N ILE A 62 28.87 10.98 -32.19
CA ILE A 62 28.15 9.89 -32.84
C ILE A 62 29.05 9.16 -33.84
N GLU A 63 29.81 9.90 -34.65
CA GLU A 63 30.67 9.37 -35.70
C GLU A 63 31.84 8.55 -35.13
N THR A 64 32.44 9.06 -34.05
CA THR A 64 33.62 8.48 -33.41
C THR A 64 33.29 7.46 -32.31
N TYR A 65 32.01 7.23 -31.98
CA TYR A 65 31.59 6.31 -30.91
C TYR A 65 32.22 4.92 -31.04
N ARG A 66 32.06 4.27 -32.20
CA ARG A 66 32.55 2.90 -32.41
C ARG A 66 34.07 2.81 -32.27
N GLN A 67 34.80 3.82 -32.77
CA GLN A 67 36.25 3.88 -32.67
C GLN A 67 36.70 4.02 -31.20
N ARG A 68 36.03 4.89 -30.43
CA ARG A 68 36.33 5.06 -29.00
C ARG A 68 36.07 3.78 -28.22
N VAL A 69 34.95 3.09 -28.46
CA VAL A 69 34.62 1.83 -27.76
C VAL A 69 35.62 0.72 -28.08
N ALA A 70 35.98 0.56 -29.36
CA ALA A 70 36.95 -0.46 -29.80
C ALA A 70 38.39 -0.19 -29.33
N ALA A 71 38.71 1.05 -28.92
CA ALA A 71 40.04 1.42 -28.44
C ALA A 71 40.23 1.21 -26.94
N LEU A 72 39.16 0.89 -26.19
CA LEU A 72 39.23 0.66 -24.74
C LEU A 72 40.03 -0.61 -24.42
N ASP A 73 40.78 -0.57 -23.33
CA ASP A 73 41.50 -1.72 -22.78
C ASP A 73 40.99 -2.12 -21.38
N PRO A 74 41.37 -3.30 -20.85
CA PRO A 74 40.91 -3.73 -19.52
C PRO A 74 41.30 -2.79 -18.38
N SER A 75 42.37 -2.00 -18.53
CA SER A 75 42.83 -1.06 -17.52
C SER A 75 41.94 0.19 -17.46
N ASP A 76 41.43 0.66 -18.60
CA ASP A 76 40.43 1.74 -18.66
C ASP A 76 39.17 1.37 -17.85
N ILE A 77 38.68 0.14 -18.04
CA ILE A 77 37.48 -0.36 -17.35
C ILE A 77 37.72 -0.41 -15.84
N GLN A 78 38.86 -0.94 -15.41
CA GLN A 78 39.22 -1.03 -14.01
C GLN A 78 39.41 0.36 -13.37
N GLU A 79 39.99 1.32 -14.09
CA GLU A 79 40.15 2.69 -13.61
C GLU A 79 38.77 3.34 -13.34
N VAL A 80 37.86 3.25 -14.30
CA VAL A 80 36.49 3.78 -14.19
C VAL A 80 35.75 3.09 -13.04
N ALA A 81 35.85 1.76 -12.92
CA ALA A 81 35.22 1.02 -11.84
C ALA A 81 35.73 1.48 -10.46
N ARG A 82 37.05 1.67 -10.29
CA ARG A 82 37.64 2.18 -9.04
C ARG A 82 37.15 3.58 -8.71
N ARG A 83 37.01 4.45 -9.71
CA ARG A 83 36.60 5.84 -9.54
C ARG A 83 35.13 6.01 -9.21
N HIS A 84 34.26 5.22 -9.84
CA HIS A 84 32.81 5.48 -9.82
C HIS A 84 32.00 4.46 -9.02
N LEU A 85 32.44 3.21 -8.92
CA LEU A 85 31.68 2.15 -8.26
C LEU A 85 32.14 1.94 -6.82
N ASP A 86 32.07 2.97 -5.97
CA ASP A 86 32.46 2.87 -4.56
C ASP A 86 31.38 2.15 -3.74
N PRO A 87 31.62 0.92 -3.22
CA PRO A 87 30.61 0.18 -2.48
C PRO A 87 30.16 0.89 -1.20
N SER A 88 31.02 1.72 -0.61
CA SER A 88 30.72 2.46 0.63
C SER A 88 29.71 3.60 0.43
N ARG A 89 29.45 3.98 -0.83
CA ARG A 89 28.53 5.06 -1.22
C ARG A 89 27.27 4.55 -1.92
N LEU A 90 27.07 3.22 -1.96
CA LEU A 90 25.89 2.62 -2.57
C LEU A 90 24.65 2.88 -1.72
N VAL A 91 23.57 3.25 -2.40
CA VAL A 91 22.22 3.28 -1.81
C VAL A 91 21.46 2.08 -2.37
N LEU A 92 21.03 1.19 -1.48
CA LEU A 92 20.23 0.03 -1.83
C LEU A 92 18.77 0.33 -1.51
N VAL A 93 17.92 0.34 -2.54
CA VAL A 93 16.47 0.42 -2.38
C VAL A 93 15.90 -0.97 -2.66
N VAL A 94 15.21 -1.54 -1.69
CA VAL A 94 14.60 -2.87 -1.78
C VAL A 94 13.12 -2.72 -1.48
N VAL A 95 12.27 -3.21 -2.37
CA VAL A 95 10.81 -3.14 -2.26
C VAL A 95 10.27 -4.54 -2.01
N GLY A 96 9.43 -4.69 -0.99
CA GLY A 96 8.78 -5.95 -0.65
C GLY A 96 8.39 -6.03 0.83
N ASP A 97 8.07 -7.24 1.29
CA ASP A 97 7.66 -7.49 2.67
C ASP A 97 8.83 -7.25 3.66
N ALA A 98 8.75 -6.14 4.39
CA ALA A 98 9.77 -5.73 5.34
C ALA A 98 9.97 -6.73 6.49
N THR A 99 8.96 -7.52 6.87
CA THR A 99 9.10 -8.55 7.92
C THR A 99 10.09 -9.64 7.48
N GLN A 100 10.02 -10.05 6.21
CA GLN A 100 10.89 -11.08 5.62
C GLN A 100 12.25 -10.54 5.18
N LEU A 101 12.28 -9.29 4.70
CA LEU A 101 13.47 -8.69 4.13
C LEU A 101 14.42 -8.14 5.18
N ARG A 102 13.92 -7.51 6.25
CA ARG A 102 14.75 -6.83 7.25
C ARG A 102 15.86 -7.72 7.82
N PRO A 103 15.61 -8.98 8.25
CA PRO A 103 16.68 -9.87 8.73
C PRO A 103 17.74 -10.15 7.67
N GLN A 104 17.35 -10.24 6.41
CA GLN A 104 18.27 -10.51 5.29
C GLN A 104 19.08 -9.28 4.87
N LEU A 105 18.59 -8.07 5.17
CA LEU A 105 19.20 -6.81 4.75
C LEU A 105 20.13 -6.22 5.82
N GLN A 106 19.92 -6.56 7.10
CA GLN A 106 20.76 -6.11 8.23
C GLN A 106 22.27 -6.26 8.01
N PRO A 107 22.79 -7.32 7.36
CA PRO A 107 24.23 -7.46 7.12
C PRO A 107 24.81 -6.41 6.15
N PHE A 108 23.99 -5.75 5.33
CA PHE A 108 24.46 -4.84 4.28
C PHE A 108 24.52 -3.36 4.72
N GLY A 109 24.02 -3.03 5.91
CA GLY A 109 24.11 -1.67 6.46
C GLY A 109 22.88 -1.25 7.28
N PRO A 110 22.84 0.03 7.72
CA PRO A 110 21.67 0.59 8.38
C PRO A 110 20.47 0.57 7.44
N LEU A 111 19.30 0.25 8.01
CA LEU A 111 18.05 0.16 7.27
C LEU A 111 17.14 1.32 7.64
N THR A 112 16.62 2.01 6.64
CA THR A 112 15.52 2.96 6.76
C THR A 112 14.30 2.31 6.16
N LEU A 113 13.25 2.12 6.98
CA LEU A 113 11.98 1.58 6.52
C LEU A 113 11.08 2.74 6.15
N VAL A 114 10.44 2.64 4.98
CA VAL A 114 9.44 3.59 4.51
C VAL A 114 8.28 2.82 3.90
N ASP A 115 7.09 3.40 3.97
CA ASP A 115 5.92 2.91 3.25
C ASP A 115 5.97 3.29 1.75
N THR A 116 4.93 2.95 0.99
CA THR A 116 4.82 3.26 -0.45
C THR A 116 4.70 4.75 -0.76
N GLU A 117 4.39 5.57 0.24
CA GLU A 117 4.25 7.02 0.14
C GLU A 117 5.54 7.74 0.57
N GLY A 118 6.49 7.00 1.14
CA GLY A 118 7.77 7.51 1.64
C GLY A 118 7.73 7.95 3.11
N ASN A 119 6.65 7.67 3.84
CA ASN A 119 6.58 7.95 5.27
C ASN A 119 7.45 6.94 6.03
N ALA A 120 8.12 7.39 7.09
CA ALA A 120 8.97 6.53 7.90
C ALA A 120 8.16 5.46 8.65
N LEU A 121 8.67 4.23 8.67
CA LEU A 121 8.13 3.11 9.44
C LEU A 121 9.13 2.68 10.52
N ASP A 122 8.63 2.24 11.67
CA ASP A 122 9.42 1.60 12.71
C ASP A 122 9.22 0.07 12.71
N ALA A 123 10.10 -0.64 13.42
CA ALA A 123 10.01 -2.09 13.54
C ALA A 123 8.70 -2.57 14.20
N ALA A 124 8.07 -1.73 15.03
CA ALA A 124 6.79 -2.01 15.66
C ALA A 124 5.63 -2.01 14.65
N ASP A 125 5.74 -1.21 13.58
CA ASP A 125 4.71 -1.10 12.56
C ASP A 125 4.71 -2.32 11.61
N LEU A 126 5.76 -3.15 11.67
CA LEU A 126 5.88 -4.41 10.92
C LEU A 126 5.15 -5.59 11.58
N ALA A 127 4.87 -5.52 12.88
CA ALA A 127 4.18 -6.56 13.63
C ALA A 127 3.21 -5.92 14.63
N PRO A 128 2.19 -5.20 14.13
CA PRO A 128 1.28 -4.48 15.01
C PRO A 128 0.46 -5.46 15.85
N THR A 129 0.61 -5.37 17.17
CA THR A 129 -0.28 -6.03 18.13
C THR A 129 -1.39 -5.06 18.53
N ARG A 130 -2.55 -5.60 18.95
CA ARG A 130 -3.64 -4.77 19.51
C ARG A 130 -3.08 -3.77 20.55
N PRO A 131 -3.46 -2.47 20.48
CA PRO A 131 -3.00 -1.48 21.44
C PRO A 131 -3.31 -1.90 22.88
N ALA A 132 -2.29 -1.92 23.74
CA ALA A 132 -2.49 -2.21 25.15
C ALA A 132 -3.46 -1.20 25.78
N GLY A 133 -4.48 -1.69 26.47
CA GLY A 133 -5.48 -0.86 27.15
C GLY A 133 -6.61 -0.31 26.28
N VAL A 134 -6.70 -0.72 25.00
CA VAL A 134 -7.89 -0.44 24.15
C VAL A 134 -8.74 -1.70 24.07
N SER A 135 -9.97 -1.63 24.59
CA SER A 135 -10.96 -2.70 24.49
C SER A 135 -12.10 -2.22 23.58
N PHE A 136 -12.43 -3.04 22.59
CA PHE A 136 -13.59 -2.83 21.73
C PHE A 136 -14.72 -3.72 22.23
N ASP A 137 -15.75 -3.11 22.81
CA ASP A 137 -16.94 -3.82 23.26
C ASP A 137 -18.03 -3.70 22.20
N ALA A 138 -18.15 -4.73 21.36
CA ALA A 138 -19.12 -4.79 20.26
C ALA A 138 -20.58 -4.72 20.75
N SER A 139 -20.85 -4.99 22.03
CA SER A 139 -22.21 -4.89 22.56
C SER A 139 -22.74 -3.45 22.56
N ARG A 140 -21.83 -2.46 22.56
CA ARG A 140 -22.14 -1.01 22.55
C ARG A 140 -22.58 -0.48 21.18
N LEU A 141 -22.45 -1.27 20.11
CA LEU A 141 -22.86 -0.84 18.78
C LEU A 141 -24.39 -0.79 18.65
N GLU A 142 -24.90 0.23 17.97
CA GLU A 142 -26.34 0.37 17.72
C GLU A 142 -26.73 -0.33 16.42
N ARG A 143 -27.70 -1.25 16.49
CA ARG A 143 -28.18 -2.00 15.32
C ARG A 143 -29.09 -1.12 14.50
N GLY A 144 -29.03 -1.24 13.18
CA GLY A 144 -29.84 -0.47 12.26
C GLY A 144 -29.10 -0.10 10.98
N THR A 145 -29.71 0.80 10.23
CA THR A 145 -29.24 1.24 8.91
C THR A 145 -28.60 2.62 9.02
N TYR A 146 -27.45 2.78 8.38
CA TYR A 146 -26.69 4.01 8.28
C TYR A 146 -26.52 4.32 6.79
N GLU A 147 -27.05 5.46 6.34
CA GLU A 147 -26.96 5.85 4.94
C GLU A 147 -26.00 7.03 4.80
N TYR A 148 -25.19 7.02 3.75
CA TYR A 148 -24.26 8.07 3.40
C TYR A 148 -24.50 8.50 1.96
N GLN A 149 -24.42 9.80 1.70
CA GLN A 149 -24.29 10.33 0.35
C GLN A 149 -22.81 10.35 -0.05
N VAL A 150 -22.53 10.06 -1.31
CA VAL A 150 -21.19 10.13 -1.90
C VAL A 150 -21.13 11.37 -2.79
N LEU A 151 -20.25 12.29 -2.45
CA LEU A 151 -20.07 13.56 -3.15
C LEU A 151 -18.76 13.56 -3.95
N PHE A 152 -18.77 14.08 -5.16
CA PHE A 152 -17.58 14.40 -5.95
C PHE A 152 -17.56 15.91 -6.20
N GLN A 153 -16.55 16.61 -5.66
CA GLN A 153 -16.47 18.08 -5.73
C GLN A 153 -17.75 18.79 -5.22
N GLY A 154 -18.44 18.19 -4.24
CA GLY A 154 -19.67 18.73 -3.63
C GLY A 154 -20.97 18.33 -4.32
N GLU A 155 -20.92 17.66 -5.48
CA GLU A 155 -22.09 17.15 -6.18
C GLU A 155 -22.34 15.69 -5.83
N GLU A 156 -23.59 15.31 -5.59
CA GLU A 156 -23.96 13.92 -5.29
C GLU A 156 -23.77 13.03 -6.53
N VAL A 157 -22.94 11.99 -6.38
CA VAL A 157 -22.60 11.04 -7.45
C VAL A 157 -22.93 9.59 -7.08
N GLY A 158 -23.46 9.36 -5.87
CA GLY A 158 -23.69 8.02 -5.35
C GLY A 158 -24.15 7.98 -3.90
N SER A 159 -24.27 6.76 -3.38
CA SER A 159 -24.70 6.51 -2.01
C SER A 159 -24.00 5.29 -1.43
N MET A 160 -23.90 5.22 -0.11
CA MET A 160 -23.48 4.03 0.61
C MET A 160 -24.48 3.72 1.71
N VAL A 161 -25.05 2.52 1.68
CA VAL A 161 -25.94 2.04 2.73
C VAL A 161 -25.20 0.96 3.51
N ARG A 162 -25.09 1.15 4.83
CA ARG A 162 -24.53 0.18 5.76
C ARG A 162 -25.62 -0.30 6.72
N GLU A 163 -25.54 -1.55 7.15
CA GLU A 163 -26.48 -2.13 8.09
C GLU A 163 -25.71 -2.97 9.12
N LEU A 164 -26.02 -2.74 10.39
CA LEU A 164 -25.54 -3.58 11.48
C LEU A 164 -26.68 -4.47 11.99
N VAL A 165 -26.54 -5.78 11.80
CA VAL A 165 -27.54 -6.77 12.22
C VAL A 165 -26.94 -7.85 13.13
N SER A 166 -27.77 -8.50 13.93
CA SER A 166 -27.38 -9.64 14.76
C SER A 166 -27.31 -10.92 13.93
N ASP A 167 -26.35 -11.78 14.24
CA ASP A 167 -26.20 -13.11 13.66
C ASP A 167 -25.77 -14.11 14.76
N THR A 168 -25.64 -15.39 14.42
CA THR A 168 -25.14 -16.44 15.29
C THR A 168 -24.20 -17.35 14.51
N VAL A 169 -22.95 -17.45 14.95
CA VAL A 169 -21.93 -18.28 14.30
C VAL A 169 -21.55 -19.40 15.27
N SER A 170 -21.74 -20.66 14.85
CA SER A 170 -21.45 -21.84 15.68
C SER A 170 -22.13 -21.84 17.06
N GLY A 171 -23.29 -21.18 17.18
CA GLY A 171 -24.06 -21.07 18.43
C GLY A 171 -23.67 -19.87 19.30
N GLU A 172 -22.65 -19.11 18.93
CA GLU A 172 -22.20 -17.92 19.65
C GLU A 172 -22.76 -16.62 19.02
N PRO A 173 -23.10 -15.61 19.84
CA PRO A 173 -23.58 -14.31 19.33
C PRO A 173 -22.54 -13.60 18.44
N ALA A 174 -23.00 -13.16 17.27
CA ALA A 174 -22.19 -12.39 16.33
C ALA A 174 -22.93 -11.15 15.84
N LEU A 175 -22.19 -10.22 15.25
CA LEU A 175 -22.72 -9.09 14.50
C LEU A 175 -22.21 -9.13 13.07
N VAL A 176 -23.06 -8.62 12.17
CA VAL A 176 -22.79 -8.51 10.75
C VAL A 176 -22.87 -7.04 10.38
N TRP A 177 -21.75 -6.50 9.92
CA TRP A 177 -21.67 -5.19 9.32
C TRP A 177 -21.58 -5.36 7.81
N ARG A 178 -22.66 -5.02 7.11
CA ARG A 178 -22.76 -5.17 5.66
C ARG A 178 -23.11 -3.86 5.01
N GLY A 179 -22.76 -3.70 3.74
CA GLY A 179 -23.21 -2.54 3.01
C GLY A 179 -23.01 -2.62 1.52
N VAL A 180 -23.66 -1.68 0.84
CA VAL A 180 -23.59 -1.49 -0.60
C VAL A 180 -23.26 -0.03 -0.87
N ALA A 181 -22.16 0.21 -1.57
CA ALA A 181 -21.77 1.51 -2.07
C ALA A 181 -21.96 1.57 -3.58
N THR A 182 -22.57 2.65 -4.07
CA THR A 182 -22.80 2.93 -5.48
C THR A 182 -22.16 4.27 -5.83
N MET A 183 -21.41 4.32 -6.93
CA MET A 183 -20.81 5.55 -7.45
C MET A 183 -20.71 5.45 -8.97
N GLY A 184 -21.61 6.11 -9.69
CA GLY A 184 -21.72 5.94 -11.15
C GLY A 184 -21.89 4.46 -11.56
N PRO A 185 -21.03 3.90 -12.44
CA PRO A 185 -21.10 2.50 -12.87
C PRO A 185 -20.48 1.51 -11.88
N GLN A 186 -19.97 1.99 -10.74
CA GLN A 186 -19.32 1.19 -9.73
C GLN A 186 -20.31 0.81 -8.62
N GLU A 187 -20.32 -0.47 -8.27
CA GLU A 187 -21.06 -1.01 -7.14
C GLU A 187 -20.15 -1.91 -6.32
N ILE A 188 -20.07 -1.65 -5.01
CA ILE A 188 -19.28 -2.42 -4.06
C ILE A 188 -20.21 -2.94 -2.97
N GLU A 189 -20.36 -4.25 -2.89
CA GLU A 189 -21.01 -4.94 -1.78
C GLU A 189 -19.92 -5.45 -0.85
N GLN A 190 -20.08 -5.26 0.47
CA GLN A 190 -19.15 -5.80 1.46
C GLN A 190 -19.90 -6.27 2.69
N GLU A 191 -19.31 -7.24 3.39
CA GLU A 191 -19.77 -7.72 4.68
C GLU A 191 -18.56 -8.13 5.53
N VAL A 192 -18.62 -7.82 6.82
CA VAL A 192 -17.75 -8.40 7.84
C VAL A 192 -18.58 -8.90 9.01
N VAL A 193 -18.20 -10.06 9.54
CA VAL A 193 -18.84 -10.71 10.68
C VAL A 193 -17.84 -10.86 11.80
N PHE A 194 -18.26 -10.51 13.01
CA PHE A 194 -17.39 -10.48 14.19
C PHE A 194 -18.15 -10.86 15.46
N THR A 195 -17.41 -11.31 16.48
CA THR A 195 -17.99 -11.73 17.76
C THR A 195 -18.55 -10.54 18.56
N THR A 196 -19.54 -10.80 19.40
CA THR A 196 -20.00 -9.84 20.41
C THR A 196 -20.08 -10.50 21.80
N PRO A 197 -19.54 -9.88 22.86
CA PRO A 197 -18.96 -8.51 22.91
C PRO A 197 -17.52 -8.40 22.39
N GLY A 198 -16.85 -9.52 22.07
CA GLY A 198 -15.40 -9.58 21.88
C GLY A 198 -14.80 -8.79 20.71
N PHE A 199 -15.59 -8.43 19.69
CA PHE A 199 -15.15 -7.71 18.50
C PHE A 199 -14.01 -8.41 17.74
N GLU A 200 -14.02 -9.75 17.72
CA GLU A 200 -13.03 -10.56 16.99
C GLU A 200 -13.57 -10.90 15.60
N PRO A 201 -12.77 -10.74 14.53
CA PRO A 201 -13.18 -11.05 13.16
C PRO A 201 -13.43 -12.54 12.98
N LEU A 202 -14.52 -12.89 12.29
CA LEU A 202 -14.89 -14.27 11.96
C LEU A 202 -14.82 -14.52 10.45
N ARG A 203 -15.41 -13.64 9.64
CA ARG A 203 -15.38 -13.72 8.17
C ARG A 203 -15.58 -12.35 7.54
N ALA A 204 -15.14 -12.20 6.30
CA ALA A 204 -15.47 -11.07 5.44
C ALA A 204 -15.72 -11.52 4.00
N ALA A 205 -16.56 -10.77 3.31
CA ALA A 205 -16.83 -10.94 1.89
C ALA A 205 -16.92 -9.58 1.20
N ALA A 206 -16.50 -9.52 -0.06
CA ALA A 206 -16.64 -8.33 -0.90
C ALA A 206 -16.96 -8.72 -2.33
N ARG A 207 -17.83 -7.97 -2.99
CA ARG A 207 -18.12 -8.07 -4.43
C ARG A 207 -18.03 -6.69 -5.04
N ILE A 208 -17.09 -6.52 -5.95
CA ILE A 208 -16.81 -5.25 -6.61
C ILE A 208 -17.18 -5.38 -8.08
N ARG A 209 -18.03 -4.47 -8.56
CA ARG A 209 -18.43 -4.35 -9.95
C ARG A 209 -18.00 -2.98 -10.46
N VAL A 210 -17.11 -2.94 -11.44
CA VAL A 210 -16.69 -1.70 -12.12
C VAL A 210 -16.80 -1.92 -13.61
N GLY A 211 -17.82 -1.35 -14.26
CA GLY A 211 -18.06 -1.57 -15.69
C GLY A 211 -18.22 -3.08 -16.02
N PRO A 212 -17.38 -3.68 -16.88
CA PRO A 212 -17.39 -5.12 -17.16
C PRO A 212 -16.62 -5.96 -16.12
N GLN A 213 -15.77 -5.34 -15.31
CA GLN A 213 -14.91 -6.06 -14.36
C GLN A 213 -15.72 -6.50 -13.14
N ARG A 214 -15.43 -7.71 -12.66
CA ARG A 214 -16.03 -8.32 -11.48
C ARG A 214 -14.89 -8.86 -10.61
N VAL A 215 -14.88 -8.46 -9.34
CA VAL A 215 -14.00 -9.03 -8.32
C VAL A 215 -14.88 -9.54 -7.19
N ALA A 216 -14.62 -10.76 -6.72
CA ALA A 216 -15.30 -11.35 -5.58
C ALA A 216 -14.26 -11.89 -4.60
N MET A 217 -14.52 -11.70 -3.32
CA MET A 217 -13.60 -12.07 -2.24
C MET A 217 -14.42 -12.67 -1.12
N GLU A 218 -13.99 -13.81 -0.60
CA GLU A 218 -14.59 -14.44 0.57
C GLU A 218 -13.47 -15.01 1.42
N ALA A 219 -13.40 -14.64 2.70
CA ALA A 219 -12.39 -15.12 3.62
C ALA A 219 -12.95 -15.30 5.03
N ARG A 220 -12.38 -16.24 5.77
CA ARG A 220 -12.69 -16.56 7.17
C ARG A 220 -11.43 -16.63 8.00
N VAL A 221 -11.55 -16.29 9.27
CA VAL A 221 -10.47 -16.38 10.25
C VAL A 221 -10.68 -17.66 11.05
N GLU A 222 -9.76 -18.61 10.94
CA GLU A 222 -9.75 -19.86 11.70
C GLU A 222 -8.34 -20.20 12.15
N ASP A 223 -8.17 -20.57 13.41
CA ASP A 223 -6.90 -21.03 13.99
C ASP A 223 -5.69 -20.11 13.69
N GLY A 224 -5.90 -18.78 13.80
CA GLY A 224 -4.85 -17.78 13.53
C GLY A 224 -4.49 -17.65 12.04
N ARG A 225 -5.38 -18.08 11.14
CA ARG A 225 -5.20 -18.00 9.69
C ARG A 225 -6.37 -17.33 9.01
N LEU A 226 -6.08 -16.58 7.95
CA LEU A 226 -7.07 -16.08 6.99
C LEU A 226 -7.13 -17.04 5.82
N ILE A 227 -8.27 -17.71 5.67
CA ILE A 227 -8.51 -18.74 4.65
C ILE A 227 -9.66 -18.29 3.77
N GLY A 228 -9.50 -18.32 2.44
CA GLY A 228 -10.50 -17.76 1.54
C GLY A 228 -10.18 -17.91 0.07
N THR A 229 -10.90 -17.16 -0.76
CA THR A 229 -10.68 -17.08 -2.21
C THR A 229 -10.83 -15.63 -2.69
N LEU A 230 -10.01 -15.26 -3.65
CA LEU A 230 -10.11 -14.05 -4.46
C LEU A 230 -10.42 -14.48 -5.89
N GLN A 231 -11.47 -13.94 -6.49
CA GLN A 231 -11.81 -14.16 -7.89
C GLN A 231 -11.81 -12.82 -8.63
N SER A 232 -11.14 -12.76 -9.77
CA SER A 232 -11.07 -11.60 -10.64
C SER A 232 -11.25 -12.00 -12.11
N ALA A 233 -11.27 -11.02 -13.02
CA ALA A 233 -11.30 -11.28 -14.45
C ALA A 233 -10.06 -12.05 -14.96
N ASP A 234 -8.91 -11.89 -14.28
CA ASP A 234 -7.63 -12.48 -14.65
C ASP A 234 -7.41 -13.89 -14.05
N GLY A 235 -8.34 -14.35 -13.21
CA GLY A 235 -8.28 -15.67 -12.57
C GLY A 235 -8.68 -15.62 -11.08
N GLY A 236 -8.62 -16.80 -10.45
CA GLY A 236 -8.84 -16.97 -9.01
C GLY A 236 -7.56 -17.34 -8.27
N GLU A 237 -7.44 -16.87 -7.03
CA GLU A 237 -6.35 -17.17 -6.10
C GLU A 237 -6.94 -17.64 -4.76
N ASP A 238 -6.36 -18.69 -4.19
CA ASP A 238 -6.69 -19.13 -2.83
C ASP A 238 -5.96 -18.25 -1.82
N ILE A 239 -6.68 -17.77 -0.81
CA ILE A 239 -6.14 -17.03 0.31
C ILE A 239 -5.83 -18.04 1.41
N ASP A 240 -4.57 -18.14 1.79
CA ASP A 240 -4.14 -18.88 2.98
C ASP A 240 -2.94 -18.17 3.60
N ARG A 241 -3.20 -17.34 4.62
CA ARG A 241 -2.21 -16.42 5.23
C ARG A 241 -2.32 -16.46 6.75
N GLU A 242 -1.25 -16.05 7.43
CA GLU A 242 -1.29 -15.82 8.87
C GLU A 242 -2.23 -14.65 9.19
N PHE A 243 -3.03 -14.80 10.25
CA PHE A 243 -3.89 -13.75 10.78
C PHE A 243 -3.43 -13.43 12.20
N PRO A 244 -2.66 -12.33 12.39
CA PRO A 244 -2.08 -12.01 13.69
C PRO A 244 -3.13 -11.77 14.77
N ASP A 245 -2.80 -12.16 16.00
CA ASP A 245 -3.67 -11.94 17.16
C ASP A 245 -4.03 -10.45 17.33
N GLY A 246 -5.32 -10.17 17.40
CA GLY A 246 -5.85 -8.83 17.59
C GLY A 246 -5.92 -7.97 16.32
N ALA A 247 -5.52 -8.50 15.16
CA ALA A 247 -5.73 -7.87 13.86
C ALA A 247 -7.22 -7.76 13.51
N LEU A 248 -7.54 -6.74 12.72
CA LEU A 248 -8.87 -6.45 12.20
C LEU A 248 -8.95 -6.75 10.70
N LEU A 249 -10.16 -7.01 10.22
CA LEU A 249 -10.47 -6.96 8.80
C LEU A 249 -10.79 -5.51 8.40
N GLY A 250 -10.49 -5.10 7.17
CA GLY A 250 -10.54 -3.69 6.73
C GLY A 250 -11.81 -2.92 7.13
N ASP A 251 -12.99 -3.51 6.89
CA ASP A 251 -14.27 -2.86 7.21
C ASP A 251 -14.55 -2.71 8.71
N MET A 252 -13.80 -3.41 9.57
CA MET A 252 -13.90 -3.24 11.02
C MET A 252 -13.18 -1.99 11.52
N VAL A 253 -12.33 -1.34 10.72
CA VAL A 253 -11.64 -0.10 11.13
C VAL A 253 -12.64 1.01 11.45
N GLU A 254 -13.70 1.14 10.63
CA GLU A 254 -14.81 2.08 10.88
C GLU A 254 -15.43 1.84 12.27
N LEU A 255 -15.80 0.60 12.57
CA LEU A 255 -16.42 0.23 13.84
C LEU A 255 -15.44 0.31 15.03
N ALA A 256 -14.17 0.04 14.81
CA ALA A 256 -13.13 0.22 15.82
C ALA A 256 -13.01 1.69 16.23
N ILE A 257 -13.12 2.62 15.28
CA ILE A 257 -13.18 4.06 15.56
C ILE A 257 -14.43 4.41 16.38
N TRP A 258 -15.59 3.81 16.07
CA TRP A 258 -16.83 4.05 16.82
C TRP A 258 -16.72 3.63 18.29
N LEU A 259 -16.00 2.54 18.55
CA LEU A 259 -15.82 1.94 19.88
C LEU A 259 -14.61 2.48 20.63
N ALA A 260 -13.69 3.14 19.94
CA ALA A 260 -12.44 3.63 20.51
C ALA A 260 -12.68 4.71 21.57
N PRO A 261 -11.85 4.77 22.62
CA PRO A 261 -11.83 5.90 23.55
C PRO A 261 -11.14 7.11 22.89
N LEU A 262 -11.86 7.83 22.02
CA LEU A 262 -11.34 8.98 21.30
C LEU A 262 -11.19 10.21 22.21
N GLU A 263 -10.06 10.90 22.09
CA GLU A 263 -9.77 12.18 22.74
C GLU A 263 -8.72 12.93 21.89
N GLU A 264 -8.73 14.26 21.93
CA GLU A 264 -7.79 15.08 21.17
C GLU A 264 -6.32 14.76 21.49
N GLY A 265 -5.49 14.62 20.47
CA GLY A 265 -4.08 14.27 20.58
C GLY A 265 -3.82 12.78 20.78
N ARG A 266 -4.84 11.94 20.95
CA ARG A 266 -4.67 10.49 21.06
C ARG A 266 -4.42 9.86 19.70
N GLU A 267 -3.53 8.88 19.70
CA GLU A 267 -3.26 7.99 18.58
C GLU A 267 -3.57 6.54 18.98
N ILE A 268 -4.28 5.82 18.11
CA ILE A 268 -4.55 4.39 18.24
C ILE A 268 -4.02 3.71 16.98
N ARG A 269 -3.26 2.63 17.12
CA ARG A 269 -2.71 1.89 15.98
C ARG A 269 -3.46 0.59 15.79
N LEU A 270 -4.20 0.47 14.69
CA LEU A 270 -5.02 -0.69 14.41
C LEU A 270 -4.27 -1.64 13.47
N PRO A 271 -3.92 -2.86 13.89
CA PRO A 271 -3.48 -3.90 12.96
C PRO A 271 -4.63 -4.27 12.02
N VAL A 272 -4.41 -4.21 10.70
CA VAL A 272 -5.42 -4.50 9.68
C VAL A 272 -4.86 -5.47 8.65
N VAL A 273 -5.56 -6.58 8.44
CA VAL A 273 -5.25 -7.51 7.34
C VAL A 273 -5.98 -7.07 6.07
N GLN A 274 -5.21 -6.78 5.03
CA GLN A 274 -5.72 -6.42 3.72
C GLN A 274 -6.15 -7.69 2.98
N LEU A 275 -7.45 -7.84 2.71
CA LEU A 275 -7.98 -9.05 2.07
C LEU A 275 -7.40 -9.30 0.67
N GLN A 276 -7.06 -8.25 -0.09
CA GLN A 276 -6.59 -8.38 -1.48
C GLN A 276 -5.14 -8.86 -1.56
N THR A 277 -4.28 -8.30 -0.71
CA THR A 277 -2.85 -8.57 -0.74
C THR A 277 -2.43 -9.59 0.30
N GLY A 278 -3.28 -9.87 1.29
CA GLY A 278 -2.97 -10.65 2.49
C GLY A 278 -1.92 -9.99 3.39
N SER A 279 -1.52 -8.74 3.11
CA SER A 279 -0.56 -8.01 3.92
C SER A 279 -1.22 -7.53 5.21
N VAL A 280 -0.43 -7.52 6.29
CA VAL A 280 -0.80 -6.87 7.54
C VAL A 280 -0.25 -5.46 7.47
N ASP A 281 -1.14 -4.48 7.62
CA ASP A 281 -0.79 -3.08 7.70
C ASP A 281 -1.21 -2.52 9.07
N THR A 282 -0.63 -1.39 9.45
CA THR A 282 -1.03 -0.65 10.63
C THR A 282 -1.78 0.59 10.19
N ALA A 283 -3.05 0.71 10.56
CA ALA A 283 -3.82 1.94 10.38
C ALA A 283 -3.70 2.82 11.64
N PRO A 284 -2.82 3.83 11.68
CA PRO A 284 -2.82 4.81 12.76
C PRO A 284 -4.06 5.70 12.65
N VAL A 285 -4.79 5.83 13.75
CA VAL A 285 -5.91 6.76 13.91
C VAL A 285 -5.47 7.83 14.89
N ARG A 286 -5.17 9.03 14.38
CA ARG A 286 -4.72 10.18 15.17
C ARG A 286 -5.81 11.22 15.26
N VAL A 287 -6.31 11.48 16.45
CA VAL A 287 -7.30 12.54 16.68
C VAL A 287 -6.58 13.89 16.71
N THR A 288 -6.89 14.73 15.74
CA THR A 288 -6.21 16.02 15.49
C THR A 288 -6.94 17.22 16.11
N GLY A 289 -8.20 17.05 16.49
CA GLY A 289 -9.00 18.11 17.08
C GLY A 289 -10.48 17.75 17.18
N THR A 290 -11.27 18.71 17.63
CA THR A 290 -12.74 18.64 17.65
C THR A 290 -13.32 19.84 16.91
N GLU A 291 -14.32 19.61 16.07
CA GLU A 291 -15.02 20.67 15.34
C GLU A 291 -16.49 20.36 15.12
N VAL A 292 -17.25 21.36 14.70
CA VAL A 292 -18.68 21.21 14.40
C VAL A 292 -18.84 20.92 12.91
N VAL A 293 -19.50 19.80 12.60
CA VAL A 293 -19.73 19.33 11.22
C VAL A 293 -21.22 19.25 10.96
N THR A 294 -21.67 19.81 9.83
CA THR A 294 -23.05 19.70 9.36
C THR A 294 -23.08 18.79 8.13
N VAL A 295 -23.93 17.77 8.19
CA VAL A 295 -24.22 16.78 7.14
C VAL A 295 -25.74 16.62 7.02
N PRO A 296 -26.30 15.92 6.02
CA PRO A 296 -27.75 15.81 5.90
C PRO A 296 -28.44 15.18 7.12
N ALA A 297 -27.77 14.26 7.84
CA ALA A 297 -28.30 13.67 9.07
C ALA A 297 -28.38 14.66 10.26
N GLY A 298 -27.73 15.83 10.18
CA GLY A 298 -27.76 16.83 11.24
C GLY A 298 -26.44 17.58 11.44
N THR A 299 -26.34 18.29 12.57
CA THR A 299 -25.12 18.98 12.99
C THR A 299 -24.56 18.31 14.24
N PHE A 300 -23.28 17.94 14.19
CA PHE A 300 -22.61 17.17 15.22
C PHE A 300 -21.35 17.88 15.68
N THR A 301 -21.04 17.77 16.97
CA THR A 301 -19.66 18.01 17.42
C THR A 301 -18.89 16.72 17.18
N ALA A 302 -17.80 16.76 16.42
CA ALA A 302 -17.08 15.58 15.97
C ALA A 302 -15.57 15.71 16.19
N TYR A 303 -14.94 14.59 16.54
CA TYR A 303 -13.49 14.42 16.50
C TYR A 303 -13.04 14.33 15.04
N ARG A 304 -12.11 15.20 14.63
CA ARG A 304 -11.39 15.08 13.36
C ARG A 304 -10.20 14.16 13.55
N ALA A 305 -10.18 13.02 12.89
CA ALA A 305 -9.09 12.06 12.97
C ALA A 305 -8.47 11.75 11.60
N GLU A 306 -7.14 11.69 11.56
CA GLU A 306 -6.38 11.20 10.41
C GLU A 306 -6.20 9.69 10.57
N VAL A 307 -6.63 8.94 9.56
CA VAL A 307 -6.51 7.48 9.47
C VAL A 307 -5.49 7.17 8.40
N GLY A 308 -4.37 6.55 8.76
CA GLY A 308 -3.34 6.09 7.82
C GLY A 308 -3.55 4.64 7.36
N GLY A 309 -2.49 4.05 6.80
CA GLY A 309 -2.48 2.70 6.25
C GLY A 309 -2.91 2.66 4.78
N ALA A 310 -3.27 1.48 4.27
CA ALA A 310 -3.52 1.21 2.86
C ALA A 310 -4.67 2.02 2.22
N GLN A 311 -5.55 2.60 3.03
CA GLN A 311 -6.63 3.50 2.60
C GLN A 311 -6.62 4.76 3.47
N PRO A 312 -5.65 5.67 3.25
CA PRO A 312 -5.49 6.83 4.11
C PRO A 312 -6.66 7.81 3.90
N GLN A 313 -7.20 8.37 4.97
CA GLN A 313 -8.40 9.21 4.95
C GLN A 313 -8.49 10.11 6.19
N ILE A 314 -9.27 11.18 6.09
CA ILE A 314 -9.71 11.97 7.24
C ILE A 314 -11.14 11.58 7.57
N VAL A 315 -11.42 11.34 8.85
CA VAL A 315 -12.77 11.02 9.33
C VAL A 315 -13.22 12.01 10.39
N TRP A 316 -14.52 12.24 10.44
CA TRP A 316 -15.17 12.98 11.51
C TRP A 316 -16.10 12.04 12.26
N ALA A 317 -15.75 11.71 13.50
CA ALA A 317 -16.53 10.82 14.36
C ALA A 317 -17.26 11.65 15.43
N ARG A 318 -18.58 11.49 15.58
CA ARG A 318 -19.34 12.27 16.59
C ARG A 318 -18.77 12.05 18.00
N VAL A 319 -18.80 13.08 18.84
CA VAL A 319 -18.27 12.98 20.22
C VAL A 319 -19.10 12.03 21.07
N GLU A 320 -20.40 11.91 20.82
CA GLU A 320 -21.27 10.98 21.53
C GLU A 320 -20.95 9.52 21.18
N ALA A 321 -20.67 8.69 22.18
CA ALA A 321 -20.45 7.26 21.97
C ALA A 321 -21.78 6.53 21.65
N PRO A 322 -21.78 5.53 20.74
CA PRO A 322 -20.68 5.13 19.87
C PRO A 322 -20.35 6.23 18.85
N HIS A 323 -19.07 6.48 18.61
CA HIS A 323 -18.53 7.59 17.82
C HIS A 323 -18.76 7.38 16.32
N VAL A 324 -20.03 7.33 15.91
CA VAL A 324 -20.44 7.15 14.52
C VAL A 324 -19.75 8.19 13.64
N ILE A 325 -19.16 7.71 12.55
CA ILE A 325 -18.51 8.57 11.56
C ILE A 325 -19.58 9.32 10.79
N VAL A 326 -19.55 10.64 10.86
CA VAL A 326 -20.52 11.53 10.20
C VAL A 326 -20.01 12.02 8.85
N LYS A 327 -18.69 12.05 8.65
CA LYS A 327 -18.05 12.47 7.40
C LYS A 327 -16.73 11.74 7.16
N VAL A 328 -16.40 11.47 5.90
CA VAL A 328 -15.12 10.88 5.46
C VAL A 328 -14.59 11.62 4.24
N GLU A 329 -13.29 11.87 4.21
CA GLU A 329 -12.53 12.39 3.07
C GLU A 329 -11.33 11.47 2.77
N PRO A 330 -11.43 10.59 1.75
CA PRO A 330 -10.30 9.76 1.33
C PRO A 330 -9.14 10.61 0.80
N SER A 331 -7.91 10.25 1.17
CA SER A 331 -6.72 11.00 0.76
C SER A 331 -6.46 10.86 -0.74
N GLY A 332 -6.09 11.98 -1.38
CA GLY A 332 -5.78 12.01 -2.82
C GLY A 332 -6.98 11.88 -3.75
N GLN A 333 -8.21 11.79 -3.22
CA GLN A 333 -9.43 11.70 -4.02
C GLN A 333 -10.34 12.90 -3.74
N PRO A 334 -10.92 13.56 -4.76
CA PRO A 334 -11.87 14.65 -4.56
C PRO A 334 -13.28 14.13 -4.22
N VAL A 335 -13.36 13.15 -3.33
CA VAL A 335 -14.58 12.45 -2.90
C VAL A 335 -14.83 12.73 -1.42
N THR A 336 -16.08 12.85 -1.04
CA THR A 336 -16.50 12.97 0.36
C THR A 336 -17.70 12.08 0.61
N LEU A 337 -17.72 11.38 1.74
CA LEU A 337 -18.91 10.69 2.22
C LEU A 337 -19.49 11.47 3.38
N GLU A 338 -20.79 11.70 3.36
CA GLU A 338 -21.50 12.40 4.43
C GLU A 338 -22.70 11.59 4.89
N LEU A 339 -22.86 11.45 6.21
CA LEU A 339 -23.95 10.72 6.81
C LEU A 339 -25.28 11.39 6.49
N ALA A 340 -26.14 10.64 5.81
CA ALA A 340 -27.47 11.07 5.36
C ALA A 340 -28.56 10.70 6.38
N SER A 341 -28.48 9.52 7.01
CA SER A 341 -29.44 9.09 8.02
C SER A 341 -28.82 8.13 9.06
N LEU A 342 -29.47 8.05 10.23
CA LEU A 342 -29.17 7.15 11.35
C LEU A 342 -30.39 6.25 11.62
N PRO A 343 -30.21 5.13 12.35
CA PRO A 343 -31.29 4.22 12.76
C PRO A 343 -32.49 4.88 13.45
#